data_AF-A0A813LHQ4-F1
#
_entry.id   AF-A0A813LHQ4-F1
#
_cell.length_a   1.000
_cell.length_b   1.000
_cell.length_c   1.000
_cell.angle_alpha   90.00
_cell.angle_beta   90.00
_cell.angle_gamma   90.00
#
_symmetry.space_group_name_H-M   'P 1'
#
loop_
_entity.id
_entity.type
_entity.pdbx_description
1 polymer ?
#
loop_
_entity_poly.entity_id
_entity_poly.type
_entity_poly.pdbx_seq_one_letter_code
_entity_poly.pdbx_strand_id
1 'polypeptide(L)'
;MDRYPLVVKIQRAETNRGTFGFRHTEFVIEVDDCGKVYSRSRRFTMFVWLHAELRRRELACALPELPPKKSLGNLDQAFVERRRQMLEDYLQALMKLPAVIQDGMVWAFLDADEATAVVPRFLCRPPSHAAADRCLAQLKRAVADREAEVFRLCSPVVIEELANFALAEASEAAVQAPPQPQAQQALQARLGNRVRLCGVLVAVSVVIIVAT
;
A
#
# COMPACT_ATOMS: atom_id res chain seq x y z
N MET A 1 -7.78 2.93 11.91
CA MET A 1 -6.80 2.61 10.84
C MET A 1 -7.44 2.81 9.46
N ASP A 2 -8.39 3.75 9.36
CA ASP A 2 -9.10 4.16 8.14
C ASP A 2 -8.28 5.09 7.23
N ARG A 3 -6.95 5.06 7.39
CA ARG A 3 -6.02 5.99 6.76
C ARG A 3 -5.44 5.48 5.45
N TYR A 4 -5.75 4.26 5.06
CA TYR A 4 -5.08 3.65 3.94
C TYR A 4 -5.91 3.79 2.66
N PRO A 5 -5.37 4.43 1.60
CA PRO A 5 -6.15 4.66 0.39
C PRO A 5 -6.26 3.42 -0.50
N LEU A 6 -5.87 2.23 -0.02
CA LEU A 6 -6.05 0.99 -0.74
C LEU A 6 -7.00 0.02 -0.02
N VAL A 7 -8.19 -0.15 -0.58
CA VAL A 7 -9.26 -0.98 -0.02
C VAL A 7 -9.35 -2.26 -0.84
N VAL A 8 -9.37 -3.40 -0.15
CA VAL A 8 -9.57 -4.71 -0.78
C VAL A 8 -10.89 -5.32 -0.33
N LYS A 9 -11.68 -5.78 -1.29
CA LYS A 9 -12.95 -6.48 -1.06
C LYS A 9 -13.03 -7.70 -1.96
N ILE A 10 -13.67 -8.77 -1.51
CA ILE A 10 -14.00 -9.91 -2.34
C ILE A 10 -15.48 -9.81 -2.67
N GLN A 11 -15.82 -9.15 -3.78
CA GLN A 11 -17.22 -8.83 -4.10
C GLN A 11 -18.08 -10.09 -4.29
N ARG A 12 -17.50 -11.12 -4.91
CA ARG A 12 -18.26 -12.30 -5.35
C ARG A 12 -17.35 -13.49 -5.62
N ALA A 13 -17.97 -14.66 -5.74
CA ALA A 13 -17.33 -15.88 -6.20
C ALA A 13 -17.95 -16.32 -7.55
N GLU A 14 -17.09 -16.75 -8.47
CA GLU A 14 -17.47 -17.29 -9.78
C GLU A 14 -17.08 -18.76 -9.89
N THR A 15 -17.88 -19.54 -10.60
CA THR A 15 -17.50 -20.91 -10.99
C THR A 15 -17.02 -20.90 -12.42
N ASN A 16 -15.72 -21.08 -12.61
CA ASN A 16 -15.07 -21.09 -13.91
C ASN A 16 -14.74 -22.52 -14.35
N ARG A 17 -14.65 -22.75 -15.66
CA ARG A 17 -14.20 -24.03 -16.24
C ARG A 17 -12.72 -23.93 -16.57
N GLY A 18 -11.91 -24.78 -15.96
CA GLY A 18 -10.49 -24.93 -16.30
C GLY A 18 -10.29 -25.60 -17.66
N THR A 19 -9.04 -25.63 -18.11
CA THR A 19 -8.61 -26.14 -19.43
C THR A 19 -9.08 -27.56 -19.73
N PHE A 20 -9.26 -28.41 -18.70
CA PHE A 20 -9.71 -29.80 -18.82
C PHE A 20 -11.21 -29.99 -18.51
N GLY A 21 -12.00 -28.93 -18.51
CA GLY A 21 -13.45 -28.98 -18.21
C GLY A 21 -13.79 -29.10 -16.72
N PHE A 22 -12.81 -29.27 -15.84
CA PHE A 22 -13.03 -29.22 -14.40
C PHE A 22 -13.50 -27.84 -13.96
N ARG A 23 -14.54 -27.81 -13.13
CA ARG A 23 -15.04 -26.57 -12.53
C ARG A 23 -14.23 -26.23 -11.28
N HIS A 24 -13.93 -24.96 -11.12
CA HIS A 24 -13.31 -24.43 -9.90
C HIS A 24 -13.92 -23.08 -9.53
N THR A 25 -13.85 -22.75 -8.25
CA THR A 25 -14.31 -21.46 -7.73
C THR A 25 -13.17 -20.45 -7.72
N GLU A 26 -13.42 -19.28 -8.29
CA GLU A 26 -12.58 -18.09 -8.19
C GLU A 26 -13.28 -17.01 -7.39
N PHE A 27 -12.51 -16.34 -6.53
CA PHE A 27 -12.94 -15.21 -5.74
C PHE A 27 -12.47 -13.95 -6.46
N VAL A 28 -13.41 -13.05 -6.77
CA VAL A 28 -13.11 -11.80 -7.47
C VAL A 28 -12.84 -10.73 -6.44
N ILE A 29 -11.57 -10.36 -6.37
CA ILE A 29 -11.02 -9.37 -5.46
C ILE A 29 -11.04 -8.03 -6.19
N GLU A 30 -11.78 -7.08 -5.64
CA GLU A 30 -11.72 -5.68 -6.02
C GLU A 30 -10.65 -4.98 -5.18
N VAL A 31 -9.75 -4.28 -5.87
CA VAL A 31 -8.73 -3.43 -5.29
C VAL A 31 -9.04 -2.00 -5.71
N ASP A 32 -9.40 -1.17 -4.74
CA ASP A 32 -9.48 0.27 -4.90
C ASP A 32 -8.12 0.85 -4.54
N ASP A 33 -7.38 1.35 -5.53
CA ASP A 33 -6.10 2.03 -5.35
C ASP A 33 -6.34 3.53 -5.56
N CYS A 34 -6.50 4.28 -4.46
CA CYS A 34 -6.71 5.73 -4.47
C CYS A 34 -7.83 6.20 -5.44
N GLY A 35 -8.93 5.46 -5.52
CA GLY A 35 -10.08 5.73 -6.39
C GLY A 35 -10.01 5.04 -7.76
N LYS A 36 -8.87 4.44 -8.14
CA LYS A 36 -8.78 3.57 -9.31
C LYS A 36 -9.09 2.13 -8.90
N VAL A 37 -10.24 1.65 -9.33
CA VAL A 37 -10.74 0.32 -8.97
C VAL A 37 -10.44 -0.70 -10.06
N TYR A 38 -9.87 -1.84 -9.69
CA TYR A 38 -9.64 -2.97 -10.60
C TYR A 38 -9.93 -4.31 -9.92
N SER A 39 -10.16 -5.34 -10.73
CA SER A 39 -10.52 -6.68 -10.25
C SER A 39 -9.44 -7.72 -10.54
N ARG A 40 -9.33 -8.71 -9.65
CA ARG A 40 -8.42 -9.87 -9.76
C ARG A 40 -9.10 -11.14 -9.30
N SER A 41 -9.09 -12.16 -10.15
CA SER A 41 -9.66 -13.47 -9.82
C SER A 41 -8.61 -14.38 -9.19
N ARG A 42 -8.92 -14.98 -8.03
CA ARG A 42 -8.03 -15.92 -7.33
C ARG A 42 -8.79 -17.14 -6.85
N ARG A 43 -8.22 -18.32 -7.09
CA ARG A 43 -8.72 -19.58 -6.51
C ARG A 43 -8.27 -19.70 -5.05
N PHE A 44 -9.00 -20.46 -4.24
CA PHE A 44 -8.62 -20.71 -2.84
C PHE A 44 -7.17 -21.21 -2.69
N THR A 45 -6.67 -22.02 -3.62
CA THR A 45 -5.28 -22.50 -3.60
C THR A 45 -4.24 -21.38 -3.68
N MET A 46 -4.56 -20.23 -4.29
CA MET A 46 -3.68 -19.07 -4.31
C MET A 46 -3.59 -18.40 -2.94
N PHE A 47 -4.67 -18.41 -2.16
CA PHE A 47 -4.65 -17.92 -0.77
C PHE A 47 -3.83 -18.86 0.13
N VAL A 48 -3.93 -20.17 -0.09
CA VAL A 48 -3.08 -21.17 0.60
C VAL A 48 -1.60 -20.92 0.29
N TRP A 49 -1.27 -20.68 -0.98
CA TRP A 49 0.10 -20.34 -1.40
C TRP A 49 0.59 -19.05 -0.71
N LEU A 50 -0.20 -17.96 -0.76
CA LEU A 50 0.14 -16.71 -0.11
C LEU A 50 0.41 -16.91 1.39
N HIS A 51 -0.48 -17.63 2.09
CA HIS A 51 -0.33 -17.89 3.52
C HIS A 51 0.95 -18.67 3.83
N ALA A 52 1.26 -19.69 3.04
CA ALA A 52 2.47 -20.49 3.21
C ALA A 52 3.75 -19.65 2.98
N GLU A 53 3.78 -18.81 1.94
CA GLU A 53 4.93 -17.93 1.70
C GLU A 53 5.12 -16.91 2.81
N LEU A 54 4.04 -16.27 3.28
CA LEU A 54 4.13 -15.32 4.40
C LEU A 54 4.64 -15.99 5.69
N ARG A 55 4.22 -17.23 5.97
CA ARG A 55 4.75 -18.00 7.11
C ARG A 55 6.24 -18.30 6.96
N ARG A 56 6.70 -18.65 5.76
CA ARG A 56 8.11 -18.95 5.46
C ARG A 56 9.02 -17.73 5.61
N ARG A 57 8.49 -16.52 5.46
CA ARG A 57 9.23 -15.27 5.61
C ARG A 57 9.58 -14.92 7.05
N GLU A 58 8.98 -15.59 8.04
CA GLU A 58 9.19 -15.33 9.47
C GLU A 58 9.02 -13.84 9.82
N LEU A 59 7.99 -13.21 9.23
CA LEU A 59 7.68 -11.81 9.48
C LEU A 59 7.45 -11.58 10.99
N ALA A 60 7.89 -10.43 11.49
CA ALA A 60 7.72 -10.04 12.90
C ALA A 60 6.27 -9.63 13.22
N CYS A 61 5.29 -10.47 12.88
CA CYS A 61 3.87 -10.28 13.13
C CYS A 61 3.13 -11.62 13.19
N ALA A 62 2.02 -11.66 13.95
CA ALA A 62 1.09 -12.77 13.89
C ALA A 62 0.22 -12.67 12.63
N LEU A 63 0.19 -13.73 11.81
CA LEU A 63 -0.67 -13.79 10.63
C LEU A 63 -2.11 -14.16 11.02
N PRO A 64 -3.13 -13.59 10.35
CA PRO A 64 -4.52 -14.01 10.53
C PRO A 64 -4.70 -15.47 10.10
N GLU A 65 -5.71 -16.13 10.67
CA GLU A 65 -6.02 -17.52 10.35
C GLU A 65 -6.60 -17.63 8.94
N LEU A 66 -6.05 -18.55 8.14
CA LEU A 66 -6.61 -18.87 6.84
C LEU A 66 -7.81 -19.82 7.00
N PRO A 67 -8.92 -19.60 6.27
CA PRO A 67 -10.07 -20.50 6.32
C PRO A 67 -9.67 -21.95 5.98
N PRO A 68 -10.23 -22.96 6.68
CA PRO A 68 -9.83 -24.34 6.49
C PRO A 68 -10.17 -24.85 5.08
N LYS A 69 -9.31 -25.74 4.57
CA LYS A 69 -9.57 -26.45 3.31
C LYS A 69 -10.75 -27.41 3.50
N LYS A 70 -11.61 -27.49 2.48
CA LYS A 70 -12.72 -28.44 2.43
C LYS A 70 -12.71 -29.09 1.05
N SER A 71 -12.61 -30.41 1.01
CA SER A 71 -12.57 -31.21 -0.22
C SER A 71 -13.95 -31.66 -0.69
N LEU A 72 -14.88 -31.94 0.24
CA LEU A 72 -16.24 -32.38 -0.07
C LEU A 72 -17.25 -31.22 -0.02
N GLY A 73 -18.12 -31.10 -1.03
CA GLY A 73 -19.12 -30.02 -1.10
C GLY A 73 -18.52 -28.62 -1.21
N ASN A 74 -17.32 -28.50 -1.79
CA ASN A 74 -16.60 -27.23 -1.94
C ASN A 74 -17.23 -26.28 -2.99
N LEU A 75 -18.16 -26.80 -3.80
CA LEU A 75 -18.96 -26.04 -4.78
C LEU A 75 -20.36 -25.68 -4.27
N ASP A 76 -20.72 -26.08 -3.05
CA ASP A 76 -21.99 -25.67 -2.42
C ASP A 76 -22.02 -24.16 -2.26
N GLN A 77 -23.10 -23.51 -2.71
CA GLN A 77 -23.16 -22.05 -2.79
C GLN A 77 -23.08 -21.39 -1.40
N ALA A 78 -23.78 -21.94 -0.40
CA ALA A 78 -23.73 -21.42 0.96
C ALA A 78 -22.33 -21.56 1.58
N PHE A 79 -21.62 -22.65 1.26
CA PHE A 79 -20.24 -22.83 1.65
C PHE A 79 -19.28 -21.86 0.96
N VAL A 80 -19.43 -21.68 -0.35
CA VAL A 80 -18.62 -20.75 -1.15
C VAL A 80 -18.78 -19.32 -0.63
N GLU A 81 -20.01 -18.90 -0.33
CA GLU A 81 -20.28 -17.55 0.18
C GLU A 81 -19.69 -17.33 1.57
N ARG A 82 -19.86 -18.29 2.50
CA ARG A 82 -19.18 -18.21 3.80
C ARG A 82 -17.67 -18.11 3.66
N ARG A 83 -17.09 -18.91 2.76
CA ARG A 83 -15.65 -18.85 2.49
C ARG A 83 -15.24 -17.51 1.87
N ARG A 84 -16.04 -16.91 0.98
CA ARG A 84 -15.79 -15.59 0.40
C ARG A 84 -15.63 -14.54 1.50
N GLN A 85 -16.56 -14.49 2.46
CA GLN A 85 -16.47 -13.55 3.58
C GLN A 85 -15.22 -13.78 4.43
N MET A 86 -14.94 -15.03 4.83
CA MET A 86 -13.75 -15.31 5.63
C MET A 86 -12.44 -14.99 4.90
N LEU A 87 -12.38 -15.17 3.57
CA LEU A 87 -11.22 -14.79 2.77
C LEU A 87 -11.07 -13.28 2.63
N GLU A 88 -12.18 -12.54 2.58
CA GLU A 88 -12.18 -11.08 2.60
C GLU A 88 -11.62 -10.58 3.93
N ASP A 89 -12.13 -11.08 5.05
CA ASP A 89 -11.67 -10.74 6.39
C ASP A 89 -10.17 -11.06 6.56
N TYR A 90 -9.75 -12.24 6.09
CA TYR A 90 -8.34 -12.66 6.07
C TYR A 90 -7.46 -11.68 5.28
N LEU A 91 -7.86 -11.34 4.05
CA LEU A 91 -7.08 -10.46 3.19
C LEU A 91 -7.04 -9.02 3.76
N GLN A 92 -8.16 -8.50 4.25
CA GLN A 92 -8.21 -7.19 4.90
C GLN A 92 -7.39 -7.15 6.19
N ALA A 93 -7.32 -8.25 6.95
CA ALA A 93 -6.45 -8.34 8.12
C ALA A 93 -4.97 -8.33 7.72
N LEU A 94 -4.57 -9.04 6.65
CA LEU A 94 -3.20 -8.96 6.12
C LEU A 94 -2.81 -7.54 5.71
N MET A 95 -3.72 -6.82 5.05
CA MET A 95 -3.48 -5.45 4.60
C MET A 95 -3.33 -4.43 5.75
N LYS A 96 -3.60 -4.83 7.00
CA LYS A 96 -3.37 -4.00 8.20
C LYS A 96 -2.00 -4.26 8.85
N LEU A 97 -1.24 -5.24 8.38
CA LEU A 97 0.04 -5.63 8.97
C LEU A 97 1.20 -4.95 8.22
N PRO A 98 1.94 -4.00 8.84
CA PRO A 98 3.05 -3.32 8.19
C PRO A 98 4.11 -4.29 7.64
N ALA A 99 4.44 -5.36 8.38
CA ALA A 99 5.42 -6.34 7.94
C ALA A 99 4.99 -7.08 6.66
N VAL A 100 3.68 -7.30 6.45
CA VAL A 100 3.13 -7.90 5.23
C VAL A 100 3.12 -6.90 4.08
N ILE A 101 2.76 -5.64 4.36
CA ILE A 101 2.78 -4.54 3.37
C ILE A 101 4.20 -4.28 2.84
N GLN A 102 5.20 -4.33 3.71
CA GLN A 102 6.60 -4.21 3.33
C GLN A 102 7.10 -5.43 2.53
N ASP A 103 6.53 -6.61 2.76
CA ASP A 103 6.84 -7.82 2.00
C ASP A 103 6.21 -7.83 0.60
N GLY A 104 6.82 -8.55 -0.34
CA GLY A 104 6.37 -8.60 -1.74
C GLY A 104 5.19 -9.54 -2.02
N MET A 105 4.91 -10.50 -1.13
CA MET A 105 4.04 -11.63 -1.48
C MET A 105 2.57 -11.23 -1.62
N VAL A 106 2.07 -10.27 -0.82
CA VAL A 106 0.68 -9.81 -0.96
C VAL A 106 0.47 -9.06 -2.28
N TRP A 107 1.46 -8.28 -2.73
CA TRP A 107 1.40 -7.56 -4.00
C TRP A 107 1.47 -8.50 -5.21
N ALA A 108 2.35 -9.50 -5.13
CA ALA A 108 2.40 -10.57 -6.14
C ALA A 108 1.09 -11.36 -6.18
N PHE A 109 0.50 -11.66 -5.02
CA PHE A 109 -0.82 -12.28 -4.95
C PHE A 109 -1.91 -11.40 -5.58
N LEU A 110 -1.89 -10.08 -5.36
CA LEU A 110 -2.84 -9.17 -5.99
C LEU A 110 -2.52 -8.89 -7.47
N ASP A 111 -1.38 -9.34 -7.99
CA ASP A 111 -0.90 -8.93 -9.33
C ASP A 111 -1.01 -7.42 -9.50
N ALA A 112 -0.53 -6.74 -8.46
CA ALA A 112 -0.43 -5.29 -8.35
C ALA A 112 0.93 -4.86 -8.90
N ASP A 113 0.96 -3.73 -9.61
CA ASP A 113 2.22 -3.15 -10.04
C ASP A 113 2.97 -2.49 -8.88
N GLU A 114 4.23 -2.16 -9.11
CA GLU A 114 5.08 -1.54 -8.08
C GLU A 114 4.53 -0.17 -7.64
N ALA A 115 3.85 0.56 -8.54
CA ALA A 115 3.25 1.86 -8.22
C ALA A 115 2.13 1.74 -7.19
N THR A 116 1.29 0.72 -7.33
CA THR A 116 0.25 0.35 -6.35
C THR A 116 0.88 0.04 -4.99
N ALA A 117 1.98 -0.72 -4.95
CA ALA A 117 2.62 -1.17 -3.71
C ALA A 117 3.47 -0.10 -3.00
N VAL A 118 3.78 1.01 -3.65
CA VAL A 118 4.77 1.97 -3.14
C VAL A 118 4.18 2.94 -2.10
N VAL A 119 2.98 3.48 -2.34
CA VAL A 119 2.27 4.32 -1.35
C VAL A 119 2.02 3.55 -0.05
N PRO A 120 1.45 2.35 -0.11
CA PRO A 120 1.46 1.38 0.97
C PRO A 120 2.71 1.31 1.85
N ARG A 121 3.84 1.01 1.22
CA ARG A 121 5.13 0.82 1.88
C ARG A 121 5.63 2.13 2.48
N PHE A 122 5.39 3.26 1.81
CA PHE A 122 5.72 4.56 2.35
C PHE A 122 4.94 4.85 3.64
N LEU A 123 3.62 4.60 3.66
CA LEU A 123 2.78 4.85 4.84
C LEU A 123 3.11 3.89 6.00
N CYS A 124 3.48 2.64 5.69
CA CYS A 124 3.84 1.63 6.69
C CYS A 124 5.35 1.57 7.01
N ARG A 125 6.14 2.57 6.61
CA ARG A 125 7.59 2.59 6.84
C ARG A 125 7.90 2.65 8.34
N PRO A 126 9.02 2.07 8.80
CA PRO A 126 9.49 2.32 10.16
C PRO A 126 9.87 3.81 10.32
N PRO A 127 9.73 4.39 11.53
CA PRO A 127 10.04 5.79 11.80
C PRO A 127 11.55 6.04 11.86
N SER A 128 12.24 5.84 10.74
CA SER A 128 13.69 5.99 10.59
C SER A 128 13.98 6.78 9.31
N HIS A 129 14.85 7.78 9.39
CA HIS A 129 15.28 8.61 8.25
C HIS A 129 15.75 7.81 7.05
N ALA A 130 16.66 6.86 7.29
CA ALA A 130 17.18 6.00 6.21
C ALA A 130 16.08 5.17 5.51
N ALA A 131 15.03 4.76 6.23
CA ALA A 131 13.91 4.04 5.63
C ALA A 131 13.00 4.99 4.85
N ALA A 132 12.77 6.19 5.38
CA ALA A 132 11.96 7.20 4.74
C ALA A 132 12.59 7.74 3.45
N ASP A 133 13.89 8.00 3.41
CA ASP A 133 14.59 8.42 2.19
C ASP A 133 14.46 7.37 1.07
N ARG A 134 14.61 6.07 1.40
CA ARG A 134 14.43 4.98 0.43
C ARG A 134 13.01 4.90 -0.09
N CYS A 135 12.01 4.91 0.79
CA CYS A 135 10.61 4.87 0.40
C CYS A 135 10.23 6.09 -0.44
N LEU A 136 10.75 7.28 -0.08
CA LEU A 136 10.51 8.50 -0.82
C LEU A 136 11.16 8.44 -2.22
N ALA A 137 12.38 7.92 -2.35
CA ALA A 137 13.00 7.70 -3.65
C ALA A 137 12.19 6.73 -4.53
N GLN A 138 11.66 5.66 -3.96
CA GLN A 138 10.76 4.72 -4.65
C GLN A 138 9.46 5.39 -5.09
N LEU A 139 8.84 6.17 -4.20
CA LEU A 139 7.62 6.93 -4.49
C LEU A 139 7.83 7.91 -5.65
N LYS A 140 8.93 8.65 -5.60
CA LYS A 140 9.32 9.59 -6.65
C LYS A 140 9.54 8.88 -7.96
N ARG A 141 10.24 7.75 -7.99
CA ARG A 141 10.43 6.97 -9.22
C ARG A 141 9.11 6.43 -9.79
N ALA A 142 8.26 5.89 -8.93
CA ALA A 142 6.98 5.32 -9.36
C ALA A 142 6.04 6.37 -9.96
N VAL A 143 6.10 7.62 -9.49
CA VAL A 143 5.17 8.68 -9.88
C VAL A 143 5.77 9.67 -10.90
N ALA A 144 7.06 10.01 -10.81
CA ALA A 144 7.70 10.98 -11.69
C ALA A 144 7.86 10.46 -13.13
N ASP A 145 8.02 9.15 -13.30
CA ASP A 145 8.18 8.55 -14.63
C ASP A 145 6.83 8.42 -15.37
N ARG A 146 5.69 8.65 -14.68
CA ARG A 146 4.34 8.39 -15.21
C ARG A 146 3.30 9.35 -14.63
N GLU A 147 2.95 10.41 -15.36
CA GLU A 147 1.91 11.38 -14.96
C GLU A 147 0.58 10.71 -14.56
N ALA A 148 0.26 9.57 -15.18
CA ALA A 148 -0.93 8.78 -14.87
C ALA A 148 -0.99 8.25 -13.43
N GLU A 149 0.13 8.23 -12.70
CA GLU A 149 0.29 7.67 -11.36
C GLU A 149 0.25 8.72 -10.25
N VAL A 150 0.19 10.01 -10.61
CA VAL A 150 0.19 11.17 -9.70
C VAL A 150 -0.98 11.18 -8.73
N PHE A 151 -2.13 10.63 -9.14
CA PHE A 151 -3.33 10.55 -8.30
C PHE A 151 -3.08 9.89 -6.93
N ARG A 152 -2.10 8.98 -6.82
CA ARG A 152 -1.75 8.34 -5.55
C ARG A 152 -1.12 9.29 -4.54
N LEU A 153 -0.44 10.33 -5.01
CA LEU A 153 0.12 11.39 -4.15
C LEU A 153 -0.93 12.37 -3.68
N CYS A 154 -2.06 12.47 -4.38
CA CYS A 154 -3.14 13.39 -4.05
C CYS A 154 -4.03 12.88 -2.92
N SER A 155 -3.81 11.66 -2.43
CA SER A 155 -4.53 11.14 -1.26
C SER A 155 -4.24 12.01 -0.03
N PRO A 156 -5.26 12.48 0.73
CA PRO A 156 -5.05 13.35 1.89
C PRO A 156 -4.04 12.80 2.90
N VAL A 157 -4.07 11.48 3.14
CA VAL A 157 -3.16 10.83 4.08
C VAL A 157 -1.72 10.82 3.57
N VAL A 158 -1.53 10.64 2.26
CA VAL A 158 -0.19 10.68 1.66
C VAL A 158 0.38 12.09 1.74
N ILE A 159 -0.44 13.11 1.45
CA ILE A 159 -0.06 14.51 1.58
C ILE A 159 0.33 14.84 3.03
N GLU A 160 -0.49 14.44 4.00
CA GLU A 160 -0.23 14.66 5.43
C GLU A 160 1.09 14.01 5.87
N GLU A 161 1.33 12.77 5.48
CA GLU A 161 2.57 12.05 5.82
C GLU A 161 3.80 12.65 5.16
N LEU A 162 3.69 13.11 3.91
CA LEU A 162 4.76 13.84 3.23
C LEU A 162 5.07 15.18 3.92
N ALA A 163 4.04 15.90 4.37
CA ALA A 163 4.21 17.15 5.10
C ALA A 163 4.86 16.92 6.48
N ASN A 164 4.38 15.94 7.24
CA ASN A 164 4.97 15.55 8.53
C ASN A 164 6.44 15.17 8.38
N PHE A 165 6.78 14.45 7.31
CA PHE A 165 8.16 14.10 7.02
C PHE A 165 9.01 15.34 6.71
N ALA A 166 8.53 16.24 5.87
CA ALA A 166 9.25 17.48 5.55
C ALA A 166 9.48 18.37 6.79
N LEU A 167 8.50 18.44 7.69
CA LEU A 167 8.61 19.16 8.97
C LEU A 167 9.65 18.51 9.91
N ALA A 168 9.68 17.18 9.98
CA ALA A 168 10.68 16.46 10.79
C ALA A 168 12.11 16.70 10.27
N GLU A 169 12.33 16.59 8.95
CA GLU A 169 13.63 16.91 8.33
C GLU A 169 14.04 18.37 8.61
N ALA A 170 13.09 19.30 8.55
CA ALA A 170 13.33 20.71 8.79
C ALA A 170 13.76 21.00 10.24
N SER A 171 13.08 20.38 11.19
CA SER A 171 13.40 20.49 12.62
C SER A 171 14.81 19.98 12.92
N GLU A 172 15.17 18.81 12.39
CA GLU A 172 16.51 18.24 12.61
C GLU A 172 17.63 19.06 11.97
N ALA A 173 17.40 19.59 10.76
CA ALA A 173 18.33 20.50 10.13
C ALA A 173 18.52 21.78 10.95
N ALA A 174 17.47 22.29 11.60
CA ALA A 174 17.55 23.45 12.49
C ALA A 174 18.32 23.16 13.78
N VAL A 175 18.16 21.95 14.36
CA VAL A 175 18.90 21.52 15.55
C VAL A 175 20.39 21.32 15.26
N GLN A 176 20.74 20.84 14.06
CA GLN A 176 22.12 20.61 13.65
C GLN A 176 22.80 21.86 13.04
N ALA A 177 22.05 22.94 12.83
CA ALA A 177 22.57 24.14 12.20
C ALA A 177 23.36 25.02 13.20
N PRO A 178 24.52 25.58 12.79
CA PRO A 178 25.16 26.66 13.53
C PRO A 178 24.22 27.88 13.58
N PRO A 179 24.31 28.73 14.62
CA PRO A 179 23.44 29.90 14.73
C PRO A 179 23.80 30.94 13.65
N GLN A 180 23.11 30.96 12.50
CA GLN A 180 23.19 32.03 11.47
C GLN A 180 22.10 31.93 10.37
N PRO A 181 21.80 33.03 9.62
CA PRO A 181 20.75 33.10 8.59
C PRO A 181 20.93 32.15 7.39
N GLN A 182 22.10 31.54 7.24
CA GLN A 182 22.41 30.57 6.19
C GLN A 182 21.69 29.23 6.40
N ALA A 183 21.31 28.89 7.64
CA ALA A 183 20.57 27.67 7.97
C ALA A 183 19.14 27.69 7.40
N GLN A 184 18.47 28.84 7.47
CA GLN A 184 17.14 29.03 6.86
C GLN A 184 17.20 28.97 5.34
N GLN A 185 18.24 29.52 4.71
CA GLN A 185 18.47 29.38 3.26
C GLN A 185 18.81 27.94 2.85
N ALA A 186 19.62 27.22 3.64
CA ALA A 186 19.95 25.82 3.37
C ALA A 186 18.73 24.90 3.54
N LEU A 187 17.89 25.18 4.54
CA LEU A 187 16.62 24.50 4.75
C LEU A 187 15.62 24.80 3.62
N GLN A 188 15.47 26.06 3.22
CA GLN A 188 14.66 26.46 2.07
C GLN A 188 15.19 25.88 0.75
N ALA A 189 16.51 25.73 0.57
CA ALA A 189 17.10 25.11 -0.60
C ALA A 189 16.92 23.58 -0.61
N ARG A 190 16.98 22.93 0.55
CA ARG A 190 16.72 21.48 0.70
C ARG A 190 15.24 21.14 0.50
N LEU A 191 14.36 21.90 1.14
CA LEU A 191 12.92 21.84 0.93
C LEU A 191 12.61 22.19 -0.53
N GLY A 192 13.12 23.29 -1.08
CA GLY A 192 12.90 23.71 -2.47
C GLY A 192 13.38 22.71 -3.52
N ASN A 193 14.53 22.05 -3.34
CA ASN A 193 15.02 21.02 -4.25
C ASN A 193 14.27 19.68 -4.12
N ARG A 194 13.70 19.37 -2.95
CA ARG A 194 12.85 18.18 -2.74
C ARG A 194 11.36 18.44 -3.07
N VAL A 195 10.88 19.68 -2.99
CA VAL A 195 9.55 20.17 -3.41
C VAL A 195 9.41 20.18 -4.93
N ARG A 196 10.53 20.23 -5.69
CA ARG A 196 10.53 19.97 -7.15
C ARG A 196 10.06 18.56 -7.54
N LEU A 197 9.85 17.65 -6.60
CA LEU A 197 9.32 16.32 -6.89
C LEU A 197 7.83 16.26 -7.12
N CYS A 198 7.15 17.40 -7.04
CA CYS A 198 5.87 17.59 -7.68
C CYS A 198 5.72 19.08 -7.99
N GLY A 199 5.57 19.44 -9.28
CA GLY A 199 4.83 20.65 -9.63
C GLY A 199 3.44 20.69 -8.96
N VAL A 200 2.95 19.53 -8.52
CA VAL A 200 1.71 19.31 -7.75
C VAL A 200 1.85 19.65 -6.24
N LEU A 201 3.04 19.59 -5.62
CA LEU A 201 3.26 19.93 -4.20
C LEU A 201 3.55 21.42 -3.99
N VAL A 202 3.87 22.17 -5.05
CA VAL A 202 3.95 23.64 -4.98
C VAL A 202 2.57 24.22 -4.61
N ALA A 203 1.47 23.58 -5.04
CA ALA A 203 0.12 23.99 -4.66
C ALA A 203 -0.17 23.75 -3.16
N VAL A 204 0.39 22.69 -2.56
CA VAL A 204 0.20 22.40 -1.12
C VAL A 204 1.17 23.21 -0.24
N SER A 205 2.37 23.49 -0.73
CA SER A 205 3.39 24.30 -0.02
C SER A 205 2.95 25.76 0.13
N VAL A 206 2.18 26.29 -0.83
CA VAL A 206 1.61 27.65 -0.73
C VAL A 206 0.49 27.72 0.32
N VAL A 207 -0.21 26.63 0.61
CA VAL A 207 -1.29 26.62 1.62
C VAL A 207 -0.72 26.56 3.05
N ILE A 208 0.38 25.86 3.28
CA ILE A 208 0.97 25.73 4.62
C ILE A 208 1.81 26.96 5.00
N ILE A 209 2.47 27.62 4.04
CA ILE A 209 3.28 28.82 4.31
C ILE A 209 2.41 30.08 4.51
N VAL A 210 1.14 30.07 4.08
CA VAL A 210 0.22 31.23 4.21
C VAL A 210 -0.67 31.12 5.47
N ALA A 211 -0.62 30.02 6.21
CA ALA A 211 -1.47 29.77 7.40
C ALA A 211 -0.74 29.91 8.76
N THR A 212 0.47 30.47 8.78
CA THR A 212 1.22 30.82 10.01
C THR A 212 1.78 32.23 9.92
#